data_AF-A0A966WMR4-F1
#
_entry.id   AF-A0A966WMR4-F1
#
_cell.length_a   1.000
_cell.length_b   1.000
_cell.length_c   1.000
_cell.angle_alpha   90.00
_cell.angle_beta   90.00
_cell.angle_gamma   90.00
#
_symmetry.space_group_name_H-M   'P 1'
#
loop_
_entity.id
_entity.type
_entity.pdbx_description
1 polymer ?
#
loop_
_entity_poly.entity_id
_entity_poly.type
_entity_poly.pdbx_seq_one_letter_code
_entity_poly.pdbx_strand_id
1 'polypeptide(L)' 'GTDFPASYYNEIGRETLRLEHEFNKAAGFTDSDDDLPGFFYEESLPPMNRVARFKGADINPFRE' A
#
# COMPACT_ATOMS: atom_id res chain seq x y z
N GLY A 1 -3.46 -8.86 33.23
CA GLY A 1 -3.47 -8.23 31.89
C GLY A 1 -4.78 -8.56 31.21
N THR A 2 -5.00 -8.04 30.01
CA THR A 2 -6.16 -8.39 29.18
C THR A 2 -5.76 -9.44 28.15
N ASP A 3 -6.51 -10.54 28.08
CA ASP A 3 -6.29 -11.59 27.10
C ASP A 3 -7.10 -11.28 25.82
N PHE A 4 -6.41 -11.17 24.69
CA PHE A 4 -7.03 -10.95 23.38
C PHE A 4 -6.94 -12.21 22.52
N PRO A 5 -8.00 -12.56 21.77
CA PRO A 5 -7.92 -13.61 20.78
C PRO A 5 -6.97 -13.20 19.64
N ALA A 6 -6.34 -14.16 18.97
CA ALA A 6 -5.43 -13.86 17.85
C ALA A 6 -6.10 -13.08 16.71
N SER A 7 -7.43 -13.24 16.51
CA SER A 7 -8.19 -12.49 15.51
C SER A 7 -8.22 -10.99 15.76
N TYR A 8 -8.15 -10.58 17.04
CA TYR A 8 -8.19 -9.18 17.45
C TYR A 8 -7.12 -8.35 16.75
N TYR A 9 -5.90 -8.86 16.62
CA TYR A 9 -4.80 -8.15 15.97
C TYR A 9 -5.06 -7.91 14.47
N ASN A 10 -5.71 -8.85 13.80
CA ASN A 10 -6.08 -8.68 12.40
C ASN A 10 -7.24 -7.67 12.26
N GLU A 11 -8.18 -7.66 13.19
CA GLU A 11 -9.31 -6.70 13.20
C GLU A 11 -8.81 -5.27 13.40
N ILE A 12 -8.01 -5.03 14.45
CA ILE A 12 -7.46 -3.69 14.70
C ILE A 12 -6.49 -3.26 13.59
N GLY A 13 -5.74 -4.20 13.01
CA GLY A 13 -4.82 -3.91 11.91
C GLY A 13 -5.55 -3.42 10.66
N ARG A 14 -6.62 -4.12 10.26
CA ARG A 14 -7.46 -3.67 9.12
C ARG A 14 -8.12 -2.32 9.40
N GLU A 15 -8.65 -2.13 10.60
CA GLU A 15 -9.29 -0.85 10.96
C GLU A 15 -8.29 0.30 10.98
N THR A 16 -7.08 0.06 11.50
CA THR A 16 -5.99 1.06 11.48
C THR A 16 -5.65 1.47 10.06
N LEU A 17 -5.42 0.50 9.15
CA LEU A 17 -5.10 0.79 7.75
C LEU A 17 -6.22 1.57 7.04
N ARG A 18 -7.50 1.26 7.36
CA ARG A 18 -8.65 1.99 6.84
C ARG A 18 -8.65 3.44 7.31
N LEU A 19 -8.43 3.68 8.60
CA LEU A 19 -8.38 5.03 9.18
C LEU A 19 -7.20 5.85 8.64
N GLU A 20 -6.02 5.24 8.50
CA GLU A 20 -4.84 5.89 7.90
C GLU A 20 -5.10 6.30 6.45
N HIS A 21 -5.78 5.45 5.67
CA HIS A 21 -6.16 5.78 4.29
C HIS A 21 -7.12 6.97 4.22
N GLU A 22 -8.17 6.98 5.04
CA GLU A 22 -9.12 8.10 5.12
C GLU A 22 -8.42 9.40 5.55
N PHE A 23 -7.48 9.31 6.50
CA PHE A 23 -6.66 10.45 6.91
C PHE A 23 -5.84 11.00 5.73
N ASN A 24 -5.17 10.15 4.96
CA ASN A 24 -4.37 10.57 3.80
C ASN A 24 -5.26 11.20 2.72
N LYS A 25 -6.44 10.64 2.44
CA LYS A 25 -7.40 11.25 1.50
C LYS A 25 -7.86 12.62 1.96
N ALA A 26 -8.14 12.78 3.25
CA ALA A 26 -8.49 14.08 3.83
C ALA A 26 -7.34 15.10 3.75
N ALA A 27 -6.08 14.63 3.78
CA ALA A 27 -4.89 15.45 3.58
C ALA A 27 -4.60 15.77 2.10
N GLY A 28 -5.37 15.22 1.16
CA GLY A 28 -5.26 15.49 -0.28
C GLY A 28 -4.43 14.48 -1.06
N PHE A 29 -4.05 13.35 -0.47
CA PHE A 29 -3.43 12.26 -1.23
C PHE A 29 -4.45 11.61 -2.17
N THR A 30 -3.96 11.18 -3.32
CA THR A 30 -4.71 10.61 -4.42
C THR A 30 -4.07 9.31 -4.91
N ASP A 31 -4.78 8.57 -5.74
CA ASP A 31 -4.25 7.36 -6.38
C ASP A 31 -2.98 7.60 -7.20
N SER A 32 -2.73 8.83 -7.69
CA SER A 32 -1.48 9.15 -8.38
C SER A 32 -0.26 9.19 -7.45
N ASP A 33 -0.47 9.28 -6.14
CA ASP A 33 0.58 9.27 -5.13
C ASP A 33 0.97 7.84 -4.69
N ASP A 34 0.27 6.80 -5.18
CA ASP A 34 0.54 5.39 -4.88
C ASP A 34 1.65 4.78 -5.78
N ASP A 35 2.20 5.56 -6.74
CA ASP A 35 3.24 5.11 -7.67
C ASP A 35 4.66 5.22 -7.07
N LEU A 36 5.51 4.24 -7.37
CA LEU A 36 6.93 4.34 -7.07
C LEU A 36 7.61 5.42 -7.95
N PRO A 37 8.77 5.96 -7.53
CA PRO A 37 9.59 6.81 -8.39
C PRO A 37 9.89 6.16 -9.75
N GLY A 38 9.95 6.96 -10.82
CA GLY A 38 10.05 6.48 -12.21
C GLY A 38 11.18 5.49 -12.49
N PHE A 39 12.35 5.68 -11.87
CA PHE A 39 13.50 4.80 -12.07
C PHE A 39 13.22 3.33 -11.69
N PHE A 40 12.28 3.05 -10.77
CA PHE A 40 11.90 1.67 -10.45
C PHE A 40 11.25 0.94 -11.65
N TYR A 41 10.65 1.68 -12.57
CA TYR A 41 10.00 1.16 -13.78
C TYR A 41 10.93 1.18 -15.00
N GLU A 42 11.89 2.09 -15.03
CA GLU A 42 12.74 2.37 -16.21
C GLU A 42 14.13 1.74 -16.10
N GLU A 43 14.69 1.65 -14.90
CA GLU A 43 16.06 1.19 -14.66
C GLU A 43 16.07 -0.23 -14.11
N SER A 44 16.56 -1.17 -14.93
CA SER A 44 16.63 -2.57 -14.54
C SER A 44 17.77 -2.81 -13.56
N LEU A 45 17.51 -3.48 -12.42
CA LEU A 45 18.53 -3.77 -11.42
C LEU A 45 19.33 -5.06 -11.78
N PRO A 46 20.66 -4.98 -12.00
CA PRO A 46 21.47 -6.17 -12.25
C PRO A 46 21.58 -7.09 -11.02
N PRO A 47 21.89 -8.38 -11.21
CA PRO A 47 22.10 -9.08 -12.49
C PRO A 47 20.79 -9.56 -13.12
N MET A 48 19.68 -9.49 -12.38
CA MET A 48 18.40 -10.06 -12.81
C MET A 48 17.63 -9.13 -13.77
N ASN A 49 18.10 -7.89 -13.93
CA ASN A 49 17.54 -6.84 -14.80
C ASN A 49 16.03 -6.70 -14.63
N ARG A 50 15.57 -6.62 -13.38
CA ARG A 50 14.15 -6.48 -13.04
C ARG A 50 13.81 -5.01 -12.81
N VAL A 51 12.59 -4.68 -13.23
CA VAL A 51 11.89 -3.43 -12.91
C VAL A 51 10.61 -3.75 -12.15
N ALA A 52 10.03 -2.76 -11.47
CA ALA A 52 8.70 -2.84 -10.89
C ALA A 52 7.68 -3.15 -11.99
N ARG A 53 6.73 -4.03 -11.68
CA ARG A 53 5.77 -4.58 -12.67
C ARG A 53 4.37 -4.02 -12.55
N PHE A 54 4.08 -3.34 -11.45
CA PHE A 54 2.75 -2.84 -11.11
C PHE A 54 2.87 -1.37 -10.73
N LYS A 55 1.91 -0.60 -11.22
CA LYS A 55 1.62 0.77 -10.80
C LYS A 55 0.47 0.76 -9.82
N GLY A 56 0.29 1.86 -9.08
CA GLY A 56 -0.84 2.04 -8.17
C GLY A 56 -2.17 1.76 -8.87
N ALA A 57 -2.33 2.25 -10.11
CA ALA A 57 -3.52 2.01 -10.93
C ALA A 57 -3.84 0.51 -11.20
N ASP A 58 -2.84 -0.38 -11.19
CA ASP A 58 -3.06 -1.82 -11.39
C ASP A 58 -3.58 -2.50 -10.13
N ILE A 59 -3.33 -1.92 -8.95
CA ILE A 59 -3.54 -2.54 -7.64
C ILE A 59 -4.72 -1.90 -6.90
N ASN A 60 -4.91 -0.59 -7.04
CA ASN A 60 -5.95 0.18 -6.36
C ASN A 60 -7.37 -0.39 -6.50
N PRO A 61 -7.77 -0.98 -7.66
CA PRO A 61 -9.08 -1.64 -7.77
C PRO A 61 -9.31 -2.82 -6.81
N PHE A 62 -8.26 -3.39 -6.22
CA PHE A 62 -8.32 -4.54 -5.31
C PHE A 62 -8.11 -4.16 -3.83
N ARG A 63 -8.16 -2.86 -3.51
CA ARG A 63 -7.89 -2.35 -2.16
C ARG A 63 -9.04 -2.62 -1.18
N GLU A 64 -10.20 -3.07 -1.67
CA GLU A 64 -11.44 -3.35 -0.91
C GLU A 64 -11.91 -4.81 -1.06
#